data_AF-A0A5C9BYY5-F1
#
_entry.id   AF-A0A5C9BYY5-F1
#
_cell.length_a   1.000
_cell.length_b   1.000
_cell.length_c   1.000
_cell.angle_alpha   90.00
_cell.angle_beta   90.00
_cell.angle_gamma   90.00
#
_symmetry.space_group_name_H-M   'P 1'
#
loop_
_entity.id
_entity.type
_entity.pdbx_description
1 polymer ?
#
loop_
_entity_poly.entity_id
_entity_poly.type
_entity_poly.pdbx_seq_one_letter_code
_entity_poly.pdbx_strand_id
1 'polypeptide(L)'
;MKEKKARVEDALHATRAAVEEGILPGGGVALLRATAGLKGKGLTDDETVGYNIILRACRAPATQIADNAGVDGGVICEKILELDGNKGYNAATGKYEDLVKSGIIDPTKVTRSALQNAASVSTLLLTSDALIAEKPKDNHKDSHHDEDIY
;
A
#
# COMPACT_ATOMS: atom_id res chain seq x y z
N MET A 1 11.35 15.06 21.26
CA MET A 1 12.63 14.49 20.72
C MET A 1 12.45 13.17 19.97
N LYS A 2 11.59 12.24 20.41
CA LYS A 2 11.38 10.94 19.74
C LYS A 2 10.89 11.06 18.28
N GLU A 3 9.90 11.91 18.01
CA GLU A 3 9.32 12.09 16.66
C GLU A 3 10.32 12.64 15.64
N LYS A 4 11.16 13.62 16.02
CA LYS A 4 12.23 14.14 15.15
C LYS A 4 13.26 13.07 14.81
N LYS A 5 13.60 12.20 15.78
CA LYS A 5 14.53 11.09 15.55
C LYS A 5 13.93 10.07 14.58
N ALA A 6 12.68 9.67 14.79
CA ALA A 6 11.96 8.76 13.90
C ALA A 6 11.91 9.29 12.46
N ARG A 7 11.60 10.59 12.28
CA ARG A 7 11.62 11.21 10.94
C ARG A 7 12.97 11.14 10.24
N VAL A 8 14.07 11.28 10.96
CA VAL A 8 15.42 11.17 10.38
C VAL A 8 15.74 9.73 10.02
N GLU A 9 15.37 8.77 10.87
CA GLU A 9 15.53 7.34 10.60
C GLU A 9 14.73 6.92 9.37
N ASP A 10 13.45 7.32 9.28
CA ASP A 10 12.59 7.05 8.13
C ASP A 10 13.16 7.63 6.84
N ALA A 11 13.62 8.89 6.86
CA ALA A 11 14.23 9.54 5.70
C ALA A 11 15.53 8.82 5.26
N LEU A 12 16.35 8.37 6.21
CA LEU A 12 17.58 7.62 5.91
C LEU A 12 17.27 6.27 5.26
N HIS A 13 16.26 5.56 5.76
CA HIS A 13 15.88 4.27 5.20
C HIS A 13 15.22 4.39 3.83
N ALA A 14 14.33 5.37 3.64
CA ALA A 14 13.69 5.65 2.35
C ALA A 14 14.71 6.02 1.27
N THR A 15 15.68 6.89 1.59
CA THR A 15 16.73 7.29 0.63
C THR A 15 17.65 6.14 0.27
N ARG A 16 18.05 5.29 1.23
CA ARG A 16 18.82 4.06 0.94
C ARG A 16 18.06 3.12 0.00
N ALA A 17 16.80 2.85 0.28
CA ALA A 17 15.96 1.99 -0.57
C ALA A 17 15.78 2.57 -1.98
N ALA A 18 15.66 3.91 -2.09
CA ALA A 18 15.54 4.60 -3.37
C ALA A 18 16.83 4.52 -4.20
N VAL A 19 18.01 4.55 -3.56
CA VAL A 19 19.30 4.38 -4.25
C VAL A 19 19.49 2.95 -4.75
N GLU A 20 19.02 1.95 -3.99
CA GLU A 20 19.19 0.54 -4.35
C GLU A 20 18.37 0.10 -5.57
N GLU A 21 17.07 0.46 -5.62
CA GLU A 21 16.13 -0.04 -6.65
C GLU A 21 15.42 1.07 -7.44
N GLY A 22 15.79 2.34 -7.22
CA GLY A 22 15.16 3.49 -7.86
C GLY A 22 13.86 3.94 -7.18
N ILE A 23 13.13 4.82 -7.89
CA ILE A 23 11.91 5.47 -7.41
C ILE A 23 10.77 5.30 -8.40
N LEU A 24 9.55 5.36 -7.88
CA LEU A 24 8.30 5.28 -8.62
C LEU A 24 7.40 6.48 -8.26
N PRO A 25 6.43 6.85 -9.11
CA PRO A 25 5.38 7.78 -8.71
C PRO A 25 4.58 7.18 -7.54
N GLY A 26 4.49 7.92 -6.44
CA GLY A 26 3.80 7.47 -5.23
C GLY A 26 2.27 7.47 -5.36
N GLY A 27 1.57 7.54 -4.22
CA GLY A 27 0.11 7.66 -4.19
C GLY A 27 -0.64 6.45 -4.77
N GLY A 28 0.01 5.28 -4.80
CA GLY A 28 -0.55 4.06 -5.39
C GLY A 28 -0.57 4.01 -6.92
N VAL A 29 -0.07 5.05 -7.61
CA VAL A 29 -0.02 5.12 -9.08
C VAL A 29 0.83 4.00 -9.65
N ALA A 30 1.99 3.74 -9.05
CA ALA A 30 2.90 2.70 -9.52
C ALA A 30 2.25 1.31 -9.61
N LEU A 31 1.45 0.92 -8.61
CA LEU A 31 0.75 -0.37 -8.62
C LEU A 31 -0.35 -0.40 -9.69
N LEU A 32 -1.16 0.66 -9.80
CA LEU A 32 -2.18 0.78 -10.85
C LEU A 32 -1.55 0.62 -12.24
N ARG A 33 -0.42 1.29 -12.48
CA ARG A 33 0.30 1.22 -13.75
C ARG A 33 0.96 -0.12 -14.02
N ALA A 34 1.57 -0.72 -13.00
CA ALA A 34 2.12 -2.05 -13.13
C ALA A 34 1.05 -3.05 -13.56
N THR A 35 -0.20 -2.88 -13.09
CA THR A 35 -1.34 -3.70 -13.48
C THR A 35 -1.99 -3.33 -14.81
N ALA A 36 -1.76 -2.12 -15.31
CA ALA A 36 -2.38 -1.65 -16.55
C ALA A 36 -1.83 -2.43 -17.76
N GLY A 37 -2.69 -3.21 -18.40
CA GLY A 37 -2.33 -3.97 -19.60
C GLY A 37 -1.67 -5.33 -19.34
N LEU A 38 -1.52 -5.75 -18.07
CA LEU A 38 -1.25 -7.16 -17.76
C LEU A 38 -2.40 -8.01 -18.33
N LYS A 39 -2.05 -9.12 -18.98
CA LYS A 39 -3.03 -10.12 -19.46
C LYS A 39 -2.59 -11.48 -18.92
N GLY A 40 -3.42 -12.09 -18.08
CA GLY A 40 -3.25 -13.48 -17.70
C GLY A 40 -3.37 -14.35 -18.96
N LYS A 41 -2.28 -15.00 -19.39
CA LYS A 41 -2.27 -15.89 -20.56
C LYS A 41 -2.16 -17.33 -20.07
N GLY A 42 -3.05 -18.19 -20.56
CA GLY A 42 -3.00 -19.64 -20.27
C GLY A 42 -3.33 -19.99 -18.82
N LEU A 43 -4.10 -19.15 -18.13
CA LEU A 43 -4.57 -19.42 -16.77
C LEU A 43 -5.79 -20.35 -16.81
N THR A 44 -5.86 -21.27 -15.84
CA THR A 44 -7.09 -21.99 -15.49
C THR A 44 -8.14 -21.05 -14.90
N ASP A 45 -9.36 -21.54 -14.70
CA ASP A 45 -10.45 -20.75 -14.10
C ASP A 45 -10.09 -20.28 -12.68
N ASP A 46 -9.55 -21.16 -11.84
CA ASP A 46 -9.12 -20.84 -10.47
C ASP A 46 -7.95 -19.83 -10.44
N GLU A 47 -6.96 -20.02 -11.32
CA GLU A 47 -5.86 -19.06 -11.44
C GLU A 47 -6.33 -17.69 -11.96
N THR A 48 -7.37 -17.67 -12.80
CA THR A 48 -7.99 -16.42 -13.28
C THR A 48 -8.66 -15.67 -12.13
N VAL A 49 -9.32 -16.38 -11.20
CA VAL A 49 -9.85 -15.78 -9.98
C VAL A 49 -8.72 -15.16 -9.13
N GLY A 50 -7.65 -15.92 -8.88
CA GLY A 50 -6.47 -15.42 -8.15
C GLY A 50 -5.84 -14.20 -8.80
N TYR A 51 -5.68 -14.22 -10.13
CA TYR A 51 -5.17 -13.10 -10.91
C TYR A 51 -6.03 -11.84 -10.74
N ASN A 52 -7.36 -11.98 -10.83
CA ASN A 52 -8.28 -10.85 -10.64
C ASN A 52 -8.26 -10.30 -9.20
N ILE A 53 -8.02 -11.14 -8.19
CA ILE A 53 -7.82 -10.70 -6.80
C ILE A 53 -6.59 -9.78 -6.70
N ILE A 54 -5.48 -10.15 -7.33
CA ILE A 54 -4.26 -9.32 -7.32
C ILE A 54 -4.48 -7.99 -8.05
N LEU A 55 -5.12 -8.00 -9.22
CA LEU A 55 -5.45 -6.76 -9.94
C LEU A 55 -6.27 -5.81 -9.08
N ARG A 56 -7.30 -6.33 -8.39
CA ARG A 56 -8.14 -5.54 -7.48
C ARG A 56 -7.34 -5.05 -6.27
N ALA A 57 -6.47 -5.88 -5.70
CA ALA A 57 -5.64 -5.52 -4.55
C ALA A 57 -4.67 -4.37 -4.89
N CYS A 58 -4.05 -4.39 -6.07
CA CYS A 58 -3.16 -3.31 -6.54
C CYS A 58 -3.87 -1.96 -6.72
N ARG A 59 -5.19 -1.96 -6.93
CA ARG A 59 -6.01 -0.74 -7.00
C ARG A 59 -6.36 -0.15 -5.64
N ALA A 60 -6.39 -0.98 -4.60
CA ALA A 60 -6.85 -0.58 -3.27
C ALA A 60 -6.05 0.58 -2.64
N PRO A 61 -4.70 0.65 -2.74
CA PRO A 61 -3.95 1.74 -2.12
C PRO A 61 -4.33 3.13 -2.65
N ALA A 62 -4.40 3.29 -3.98
CA ALA A 62 -4.80 4.56 -4.59
C ALA A 62 -6.24 4.94 -4.24
N THR A 63 -7.14 3.95 -4.20
CA THR A 63 -8.55 4.14 -3.80
C THR A 63 -8.63 4.63 -2.36
N GLN A 64 -7.94 3.96 -1.42
CA GLN A 64 -7.95 4.32 -0.01
C GLN A 64 -7.35 5.70 0.25
N ILE A 65 -6.29 6.09 -0.47
CA ILE A 65 -5.69 7.43 -0.35
C ILE A 65 -6.68 8.50 -0.80
N ALA A 66 -7.41 8.26 -1.90
CA ALA A 66 -8.42 9.17 -2.40
C ALA A 66 -9.64 9.27 -1.47
N ASP A 67 -10.13 8.15 -0.97
CA ASP A 67 -11.26 8.12 -0.01
C ASP A 67 -10.90 8.86 1.29
N ASN A 68 -9.68 8.67 1.79
CA ASN A 68 -9.16 9.41 2.95
C ASN A 68 -9.05 10.92 2.70
N ALA A 69 -8.94 11.33 1.42
CA ALA A 69 -8.96 12.73 1.01
C ALA A 69 -10.39 13.27 0.73
N GLY A 70 -11.43 12.46 0.98
CA GLY A 70 -12.83 12.85 0.85
C GLY A 70 -13.36 12.85 -0.59
N VAL A 71 -12.71 12.16 -1.51
CA VAL A 71 -13.15 12.01 -2.92
C VAL A 71 -13.32 10.54 -3.27
N ASP A 72 -14.15 10.25 -4.29
CA ASP A 72 -14.41 8.86 -4.71
C ASP A 72 -13.17 8.22 -5.34
N GLY A 73 -12.56 7.26 -4.63
CA GLY A 73 -11.35 6.59 -5.07
C GLY A 73 -11.52 5.78 -6.35
N GLY A 74 -12.72 5.25 -6.63
CA GLY A 74 -13.03 4.56 -7.88
C GLY A 74 -12.84 5.48 -9.09
N VAL A 75 -13.45 6.67 -9.03
CA VAL A 75 -13.34 7.72 -10.06
C VAL A 75 -11.91 8.23 -10.19
N ILE A 76 -11.21 8.42 -9.06
CA ILE A 76 -9.81 8.85 -9.07
C ILE A 76 -8.93 7.81 -9.79
N CYS A 77 -9.08 6.53 -9.49
CA CYS A 77 -8.30 5.47 -10.12
C CYS A 77 -8.53 5.38 -11.63
N GLU A 78 -9.78 5.49 -12.11
CA GLU A 78 -10.06 5.50 -13.57
C GLU A 78 -9.36 6.68 -14.25
N LYS A 79 -9.49 7.88 -13.70
CA LYS A 79 -8.80 9.07 -14.22
C LYS A 79 -7.29 8.92 -14.19
N ILE A 80 -6.72 8.29 -13.16
CA ILE A 80 -5.29 7.99 -13.13
C ILE A 80 -4.95 7.07 -14.30
N LEU A 81 -5.71 6.00 -14.58
CA LEU A 81 -5.42 5.05 -15.65
C LEU A 81 -5.46 5.67 -17.06
N GLU A 82 -6.25 6.73 -17.27
CA GLU A 82 -6.30 7.49 -18.54
C GLU A 82 -5.08 8.38 -18.80
N LEU A 83 -4.31 8.71 -17.77
CA LEU A 83 -3.10 9.54 -17.90
C LEU A 83 -1.91 8.68 -18.36
N ASP A 84 -0.68 9.22 -18.32
CA ASP A 84 0.53 8.47 -18.61
C ASP A 84 1.70 8.85 -17.69
N GLY A 85 2.67 7.93 -17.59
CA GLY A 85 3.94 8.15 -16.88
C GLY A 85 3.73 8.45 -15.39
N ASN A 86 4.33 9.55 -14.93
CA ASN A 86 4.33 9.96 -13.53
C ASN A 86 3.08 10.72 -13.10
N LYS A 87 2.12 10.94 -14.00
CA LYS A 87 0.92 11.71 -13.70
C LYS A 87 -0.03 10.91 -12.82
N GLY A 88 -0.46 11.53 -11.72
CA GLY A 88 -1.37 10.92 -10.76
C GLY A 88 -2.14 11.97 -9.97
N TYR A 89 -2.95 11.51 -9.02
CA TYR A 89 -3.73 12.38 -8.15
C TYR A 89 -2.93 12.74 -6.90
N ASN A 90 -2.66 14.03 -6.71
CA ASN A 90 -2.09 14.55 -5.48
C ASN A 90 -3.21 14.78 -4.47
N ALA A 91 -3.34 13.87 -3.51
CA ALA A 91 -4.36 13.93 -2.47
C ALA A 91 -4.24 15.13 -1.52
N ALA A 92 -3.05 15.74 -1.39
CA ALA A 92 -2.85 16.92 -0.55
C ALA A 92 -3.39 18.20 -1.21
N THR A 93 -3.43 18.26 -2.55
CA THR A 93 -3.85 19.45 -3.30
C THR A 93 -5.14 19.25 -4.11
N GLY A 94 -5.59 18.01 -4.27
CA GLY A 94 -6.74 17.64 -5.08
C GLY A 94 -6.52 17.73 -6.59
N LYS A 95 -5.27 17.75 -7.06
CA LYS A 95 -4.92 17.99 -8.47
C LYS A 95 -4.30 16.78 -9.14
N TYR A 96 -4.48 16.68 -10.45
CA TYR A 96 -3.75 15.75 -11.30
C TYR A 96 -2.47 16.40 -11.81
N GLU A 97 -1.33 15.84 -11.44
CA GLU A 97 -0.01 16.41 -11.76
C GLU A 97 1.07 15.32 -11.81
N ASP A 98 2.27 15.70 -12.23
CA ASP A 98 3.44 14.83 -12.22
C ASP A 98 3.92 14.64 -10.77
N LEU A 99 3.56 13.49 -10.17
CA LEU A 99 3.80 13.23 -8.75
C LEU A 99 5.28 13.21 -8.40
N VAL A 100 6.13 12.77 -9.33
CA VAL A 100 7.59 12.75 -9.12
C VAL A 100 8.13 14.19 -9.05
N LYS A 101 7.69 15.07 -9.95
CA LYS A 101 8.05 16.50 -9.89
C LYS A 101 7.50 17.20 -8.66
N SER A 102 6.33 16.79 -8.18
CA SER A 102 5.73 17.27 -6.93
C SER A 102 6.37 16.67 -5.67
N GLY A 103 7.35 15.77 -5.80
CA GLY A 103 8.07 15.14 -4.69
C GLY A 103 7.32 14.00 -4.01
N ILE A 104 6.21 13.54 -4.59
CA ILE A 104 5.43 12.39 -4.11
C ILE A 104 5.97 11.14 -4.80
N ILE A 105 6.98 10.55 -4.18
CA ILE A 105 7.74 9.41 -4.68
C ILE A 105 7.76 8.28 -3.67
N ASP A 106 7.72 7.05 -4.17
CA ASP A 106 7.93 5.84 -3.37
C ASP A 106 9.20 5.13 -3.86
N PRO A 107 10.08 4.64 -2.98
CA PRO A 107 11.16 3.76 -3.38
C PRO A 107 10.61 2.47 -4.01
N THR A 108 11.16 2.03 -5.14
CA THR A 108 10.70 0.81 -5.86
C THR A 108 10.63 -0.40 -4.95
N LYS A 109 11.67 -0.58 -4.11
CA LYS A 109 11.77 -1.67 -3.15
C LYS A 109 10.59 -1.71 -2.19
N VAL A 110 10.14 -0.55 -1.71
CA VAL A 110 9.03 -0.45 -0.75
C VAL A 110 7.74 -0.93 -1.40
N THR A 111 7.40 -0.43 -2.59
CA THR A 111 6.17 -0.83 -3.30
C THR A 111 6.18 -2.32 -3.64
N ARG A 112 7.30 -2.83 -4.17
CA ARG A 112 7.45 -4.25 -4.54
C ARG A 112 7.37 -5.17 -3.32
N SER A 113 8.15 -4.88 -2.27
CA SER A 113 8.17 -5.70 -1.06
C SER A 113 6.84 -5.66 -0.32
N ALA A 114 6.13 -4.53 -0.31
CA ALA A 114 4.79 -4.46 0.27
C ALA A 114 3.83 -5.45 -0.42
N LEU A 115 3.78 -5.46 -1.76
CA LEU A 115 2.92 -6.38 -2.51
C LEU A 115 3.34 -7.85 -2.28
N GLN A 116 4.64 -8.15 -2.35
CA GLN A 116 5.15 -9.52 -2.17
C GLN A 116 4.87 -10.06 -0.76
N ASN A 117 5.08 -9.25 0.27
CA ASN A 117 4.83 -9.65 1.65
C ASN A 117 3.33 -9.83 1.91
N ALA A 118 2.49 -8.92 1.39
CA ALA A 118 1.04 -9.03 1.50
C ALA A 118 0.52 -10.30 0.81
N ALA A 119 1.01 -10.60 -0.39
CA ALA A 119 0.67 -11.84 -1.10
C ALA A 119 1.13 -13.07 -0.32
N SER A 120 2.36 -13.06 0.23
CA SER A 120 2.91 -14.17 1.04
C SER A 120 2.03 -14.49 2.26
N VAL A 121 1.67 -13.47 3.04
CA VAL A 121 0.79 -13.64 4.21
C VAL A 121 -0.60 -14.08 3.79
N SER A 122 -1.15 -13.53 2.71
CA SER A 122 -2.47 -13.91 2.22
C SER A 122 -2.52 -15.38 1.79
N THR A 123 -1.49 -15.84 1.07
CA THR A 123 -1.38 -17.25 0.68
C THR A 123 -1.31 -18.15 1.92
N LEU A 124 -0.46 -17.82 2.90
CA LEU A 124 -0.36 -18.59 4.14
C LEU A 124 -1.72 -18.72 4.82
N LEU A 125 -2.47 -17.63 4.93
CA LEU A 125 -3.79 -17.63 5.58
C LEU A 125 -4.84 -18.42 4.79
N LEU A 126 -4.86 -18.29 3.46
CA LEU A 126 -5.82 -19.00 2.59
C LEU A 126 -5.58 -20.51 2.53
N THR A 127 -4.34 -20.96 2.73
CA THR A 127 -3.98 -22.38 2.74
C THR A 127 -3.93 -22.98 4.13
N SER A 128 -4.28 -22.23 5.18
CA SER A 128 -4.28 -22.71 6.57
C SER A 128 -5.68 -23.22 6.95
N ASP A 129 -5.82 -24.54 7.10
CA ASP A 129 -7.10 -25.15 7.47
C ASP A 129 -7.49 -24.95 8.95
N ALA A 130 -6.51 -24.73 9.83
CA ALA A 130 -6.74 -24.60 11.26
C ALA A 130 -5.76 -23.63 11.94
N LEU A 131 -6.25 -22.93 12.96
CA LEU A 131 -5.46 -22.09 13.86
C LEU A 131 -5.66 -22.59 15.29
N ILE A 132 -4.56 -22.87 15.99
CA ILE A 132 -4.57 -23.30 17.39
C ILE A 132 -4.04 -22.16 18.24
N ALA A 133 -4.83 -21.72 19.22
CA ALA A 133 -4.46 -20.69 20.18
C ALA A 133 -4.50 -21.25 21.60
N GLU A 134 -3.59 -20.76 22.45
CA GLU A 134 -3.64 -21.03 23.89
C GLU A 134 -4.79 -20.26 24.54
N LYS A 135 -5.40 -20.83 25.57
CA LYS A 135 -6.40 -20.12 26.38
C LYS A 135 -5.75 -18.86 26.99
N PRO A 136 -6.44 -17.70 26.99
CA PRO A 136 -5.95 -16.53 27.71
C PRO A 136 -5.59 -16.90 29.15
N LYS A 137 -4.42 -16.45 29.61
CA LYS A 137 -4.03 -16.63 31.01
C LYS A 137 -4.92 -15.73 31.87
N ASP A 138 -5.49 -16.28 32.94
CA ASP A 138 -6.26 -15.54 33.94
C ASP A 138 -5.34 -14.62 34.76
N ASN A 139 -4.82 -13.56 34.14
CA ASN A 139 -4.15 -12.46 34.82
C ASN A 139 -5.05 -11.23 34.75
N HIS A 140 -6.21 -11.29 35.41
CA HIS A 140 -6.89 -10.10 35.89
C HIS A 140 -5.97 -9.45 36.95
N LYS A 141 -5.10 -8.55 36.50
CA LYS A 141 -4.78 -7.37 37.28
C LYS A 141 -5.48 -6.23 36.58
N ASP A 142 -6.66 -5.89 37.09
CA ASP A 142 -7.27 -4.59 36.92
C ASP A 142 -6.30 -3.55 37.48
N SER A 143 -5.35 -3.11 36.68
CA SER A 143 -4.67 -1.84 36.88
C SER A 143 -5.37 -0.82 36.00
N HIS A 144 -6.51 -0.33 36.50
CA HIS A 144 -6.93 1.03 36.23
C HIS A 144 -5.75 1.95 36.59
N HIS A 145 -4.99 2.37 35.59
CA HIS A 145 -4.25 3.62 35.63
C HIS A 145 -4.99 4.57 34.68
N ASP A 146 -6.09 5.11 35.18
CA ASP A 146 -6.36 6.52 34.98
C ASP A 146 -5.21 7.26 35.65
N GLU A 147 -4.27 7.79 34.86
CA GLU A 147 -3.46 8.95 35.24
C GLU A 147 -2.87 9.55 33.94
N ASP A 148 -3.47 10.70 33.58
CA ASP A 148 -2.91 11.83 32.84
C ASP A 148 -2.64 11.68 31.34
N ILE A 149 -3.71 11.86 30.57
CA ILE A 149 -3.66 12.54 29.26
C ILE A 149 -3.92 14.02 29.52
N TYR A 150 -2.85 14.80 29.73
CA TYR A 150 -2.65 16.17 29.24
C TYR A 150 -1.16 16.50 29.22
#